data_AF-A0A4Q2KPN0-F1
#
_entry.id   AF-A0A4Q2KPN0-F1
#
_cell.length_a   1.000
_cell.length_b   1.000
_cell.length_c   1.000
_cell.angle_alpha   90.00
_cell.angle_beta   90.00
_cell.angle_gamma   90.00
#
_symmetry.space_group_name_H-M   'P 1'
#
loop_
_entity.id
_entity.type
_entity.pdbx_description
1 polymer ?
#
loop_
_entity_poly.entity_id
_entity_poly.type
_entity_poly.pdbx_seq_one_letter_code
_entity_poly.pdbx_strand_id
1 'polypeptide(L)'
;MPQPSADGVPVYDGVPVHLPGGALAPDGLVEAALGYEAALMSDDLTTLEGFFAPGGATLRGDEGGLLVGRDTITRFRGRRGGAPKRVIDALHVRPIGDDHAWVAAVTAPLAGGRGLVTQLWERQDGAWRIAAAHVSAPPRALDPRVWRVVGEPLIRASASGPLDGFTVAVKDVFAVEGFPLGAGVPAYLEGARPEPRSAASLRALIAAGASVRGIAQTDQFAYSIAGRNAAYGTPPNPAVPGAISGGSSSGPAAAVAMGHATIGLATDTAGSIRIPASYQGLWGLRTTHGAVSTEGVLPLAPSFDTVGWLTRDGETLVAAARASVDAAAQLRVGARLVTAAALAESAT
;
A
#
# COMPACT_ATOMS: atom_id res chain seq x y z
N MET A 1 -13.71 -24.11 -15.81
CA MET A 1 -14.87 -23.28 -16.23
C MET A 1 -15.00 -22.11 -15.28
N PRO A 2 -15.24 -20.88 -15.78
CA PRO A 2 -15.38 -19.70 -14.94
C PRO A 2 -16.60 -19.80 -14.01
N GLN A 3 -16.48 -19.22 -12.81
CA GLN A 3 -17.62 -18.99 -11.92
C GLN A 3 -18.21 -17.60 -12.23
N PRO A 4 -19.55 -17.46 -12.28
CA PRO A 4 -20.18 -16.14 -12.39
C PRO A 4 -19.99 -15.35 -11.08
N SER A 5 -19.57 -14.08 -11.17
CA SER A 5 -19.58 -13.13 -10.04
C SER A 5 -20.87 -12.31 -10.00
N ALA A 6 -21.13 -11.66 -8.85
CA ALA A 6 -22.28 -10.77 -8.66
C ALA A 6 -22.36 -9.63 -9.69
N ASP A 7 -21.22 -9.23 -10.27
CA ASP A 7 -21.12 -8.11 -11.21
C ASP A 7 -21.03 -8.56 -12.69
N GLY A 8 -21.21 -9.86 -12.96
CA GLY A 8 -21.15 -10.42 -14.32
C GLY A 8 -19.73 -10.56 -14.90
N VAL A 9 -18.69 -10.30 -14.09
CA VAL A 9 -17.28 -10.50 -14.47
C VAL A 9 -16.90 -11.98 -14.26
N PRO A 10 -16.37 -12.70 -15.26
CA PRO A 10 -15.89 -14.07 -15.07
C PRO A 10 -14.77 -14.16 -14.04
N VAL A 11 -14.83 -15.16 -13.16
CA VAL A 11 -13.80 -15.42 -12.14
C VAL A 11 -13.12 -16.76 -12.41
N TYR A 12 -11.79 -16.75 -12.45
CA TYR A 12 -10.92 -17.90 -12.65
C TYR A 12 -9.96 -18.01 -11.47
N ASP A 13 -10.02 -19.12 -10.71
CA ASP A 13 -9.21 -19.33 -9.50
C ASP A 13 -9.23 -18.14 -8.52
N GLY A 14 -10.39 -17.50 -8.37
CA GLY A 14 -10.59 -16.33 -7.50
C GLY A 14 -10.14 -15.00 -8.12
N VAL A 15 -9.61 -15.00 -9.35
CA VAL A 15 -9.17 -13.80 -10.07
C VAL A 15 -10.24 -13.31 -11.06
N PRO A 16 -10.74 -12.07 -10.91
CA PRO A 16 -11.60 -11.44 -11.91
C PRO A 16 -10.89 -11.23 -13.25
N VAL A 17 -11.57 -11.56 -14.35
CA VAL A 17 -11.05 -11.40 -15.72
C VAL A 17 -11.94 -10.47 -16.54
N HIS A 18 -11.38 -9.32 -16.94
CA HIS A 18 -12.07 -8.26 -17.66
C HIS A 18 -11.77 -8.29 -19.16
N LEU A 19 -12.82 -8.49 -19.97
CA LEU A 19 -12.78 -8.49 -21.43
C LEU A 19 -13.63 -7.34 -22.00
N PRO A 20 -13.31 -6.84 -23.21
CA PRO A 20 -14.12 -5.80 -23.85
C PRO A 20 -15.48 -6.36 -24.30
N GLY A 21 -16.55 -5.60 -24.07
CA GLY A 21 -17.87 -5.85 -24.67
C GLY A 21 -18.51 -7.20 -24.37
N GLY A 22 -18.16 -7.86 -23.25
CA GLY A 22 -18.69 -9.19 -22.90
C GLY A 22 -18.11 -10.34 -23.73
N ALA A 23 -17.01 -10.11 -24.45
CA ALA A 23 -16.29 -11.16 -25.18
C ALA A 23 -15.78 -12.26 -24.24
N LEU A 24 -15.64 -13.47 -24.77
CA LEU A 24 -14.96 -14.56 -24.09
C LEU A 24 -13.44 -14.46 -24.27
N ALA A 25 -12.70 -14.93 -23.27
CA ALA A 25 -11.26 -15.06 -23.41
C ALA A 25 -10.92 -16.16 -24.43
N PRO A 26 -9.87 -16.00 -25.24
CA PRO A 26 -9.37 -17.06 -26.11
C PRO A 26 -9.07 -18.33 -25.33
N ASP A 27 -9.42 -19.48 -25.90
CA ASP A 27 -9.29 -20.79 -25.23
C ASP A 27 -7.86 -21.02 -24.72
N GLY A 28 -7.75 -21.34 -23.42
CA GLY A 28 -6.49 -21.66 -22.74
C GLY A 28 -5.61 -20.46 -22.37
N LEU A 29 -5.97 -19.23 -22.78
CA LEU A 29 -5.13 -18.05 -22.52
C LEU A 29 -5.11 -17.69 -21.03
N VAL A 30 -6.28 -17.71 -20.38
CA VAL A 30 -6.39 -17.34 -18.95
C VAL A 30 -5.66 -18.37 -18.09
N GLU A 31 -5.83 -19.65 -18.40
CA GLU A 31 -5.12 -20.75 -17.75
C GLU A 31 -3.60 -20.61 -17.92
N ALA A 32 -3.12 -20.22 -19.11
CA ALA A 32 -1.70 -19.97 -19.34
C ALA A 32 -1.18 -18.75 -18.54
N ALA A 33 -1.95 -17.66 -18.50
CA ALA A 33 -1.58 -16.45 -17.75
C ALA A 33 -1.51 -16.71 -16.23
N LEU A 34 -2.49 -17.43 -15.67
CA LEU A 34 -2.51 -17.83 -14.27
C LEU A 34 -1.42 -18.87 -13.96
N GLY A 35 -1.18 -19.81 -14.87
CA GLY A 35 -0.09 -20.80 -14.76
C GLY A 35 1.29 -20.14 -14.74
N TYR A 36 1.50 -19.10 -15.56
CA TYR A 36 2.72 -18.30 -15.52
C TYR A 36 2.92 -17.62 -14.16
N GLU A 37 1.87 -17.02 -13.60
CA GLU A 37 1.96 -16.39 -12.28
C GLU A 37 2.22 -17.42 -11.18
N ALA A 38 1.57 -18.58 -11.22
CA ALA A 38 1.78 -19.65 -10.26
C ALA A 38 3.25 -20.13 -10.29
N ALA A 39 3.80 -20.39 -11.48
CA ALA A 39 5.21 -20.75 -11.66
C ALA A 39 6.15 -19.64 -11.16
N LEU A 40 5.76 -18.37 -11.33
CA LEU A 40 6.52 -17.24 -10.82
C LEU A 40 6.52 -17.14 -9.30
N MET A 41 5.40 -17.47 -8.66
CA MET A 41 5.27 -17.47 -7.20
C MET A 41 5.98 -18.66 -6.54
N SER A 42 6.08 -19.79 -7.23
CA SER A 42 6.82 -20.99 -6.79
C SER A 42 8.29 -21.00 -7.20
N ASP A 43 8.76 -19.97 -7.92
CA ASP A 43 10.11 -19.89 -8.49
C ASP A 43 10.48 -21.10 -9.38
N ASP A 44 9.50 -21.64 -10.11
CA ASP A 44 9.69 -22.74 -11.06
C ASP A 44 10.27 -22.21 -12.38
N LEU A 45 11.60 -22.12 -12.42
CA LEU A 45 12.33 -21.58 -13.57
C LEU A 45 12.10 -22.38 -14.87
N THR A 46 11.93 -23.69 -14.77
CA THR A 46 11.72 -24.56 -15.93
C THR A 46 10.36 -24.28 -16.56
N THR A 47 9.30 -24.23 -15.75
CA THR A 47 7.96 -23.89 -16.23
C THR A 47 7.91 -22.45 -16.75
N LEU A 48 8.60 -21.50 -16.08
CA LEU A 48 8.67 -20.10 -16.52
C LEU A 48 9.34 -19.93 -17.88
N GLU A 49 10.44 -20.63 -18.16
CA GLU A 49 11.07 -20.62 -19.47
C GLU A 49 10.09 -21.09 -20.55
N GLY A 50 9.31 -22.12 -20.24
CA GLY A 50 8.24 -22.62 -21.09
C GLY A 50 7.19 -21.57 -21.43
N PHE A 51 6.93 -20.58 -20.58
CA PHE A 51 5.95 -19.54 -20.93
C PHE A 51 6.46 -18.49 -21.90
N PHE A 52 7.77 -18.35 -22.14
CA PHE A 52 8.29 -17.36 -23.09
C PHE A 52 8.45 -17.94 -24.48
N ALA A 53 8.12 -17.14 -25.49
CA ALA A 53 8.31 -17.51 -26.89
C ALA A 53 9.79 -17.83 -27.17
N PRO A 54 10.08 -18.86 -27.98
CA PRO A 54 11.45 -19.21 -28.35
C PRO A 54 12.10 -18.13 -29.22
N GLY A 55 13.43 -18.11 -29.24
CA GLY A 55 14.21 -17.27 -30.16
C GLY A 55 14.63 -15.91 -29.60
N GLY A 56 15.21 -15.12 -30.51
CA GLY A 56 15.90 -13.86 -30.18
C GLY A 56 15.01 -12.61 -30.16
N ALA A 57 13.73 -12.72 -30.54
CA ALA A 57 12.83 -11.56 -30.62
C ALA A 57 12.04 -11.31 -29.32
N THR A 58 12.01 -12.28 -28.40
CA THR A 58 11.23 -12.21 -27.17
C THR A 58 11.70 -11.09 -26.25
N LEU A 59 10.79 -10.27 -25.75
CA LEU A 59 11.11 -9.07 -24.97
C LEU A 59 10.70 -9.20 -23.50
N ARG A 60 11.52 -8.68 -22.59
CA ARG A 60 11.12 -8.46 -21.20
C ARG A 60 11.74 -7.19 -20.64
N GLY A 61 10.92 -6.26 -20.18
CA GLY A 61 11.38 -5.01 -19.59
C GLY A 61 10.89 -4.78 -18.15
N ASP A 62 11.64 -3.99 -17.38
CA ASP A 62 11.21 -3.35 -16.13
C ASP A 62 11.96 -2.02 -15.92
N GLU A 63 11.92 -1.46 -14.70
CA GLU A 63 12.67 -0.24 -14.35
C GLU A 63 14.20 -0.37 -14.59
N GLY A 64 14.73 -1.59 -14.66
CA GLY A 64 16.16 -1.86 -14.86
C GLY A 64 16.58 -1.92 -16.34
N GLY A 65 15.64 -1.84 -17.28
CA GLY A 65 15.92 -1.85 -18.72
C GLY A 65 15.21 -2.98 -19.47
N LEU A 66 15.67 -3.25 -20.69
CA LEU A 66 15.07 -4.22 -21.62
C LEU A 66 16.00 -5.43 -21.85
N LEU A 67 15.46 -6.63 -21.70
CA LEU A 67 16.07 -7.89 -22.08
C LEU A 67 15.48 -8.37 -23.40
N VAL A 68 16.35 -8.89 -24.28
CA VAL A 68 16.00 -9.39 -25.61
C VAL A 68 16.49 -10.83 -25.75
N GLY A 69 15.58 -11.71 -26.19
CA GLY A 69 15.79 -13.14 -26.37
C GLY A 69 15.49 -13.99 -25.12
N ARG A 70 14.88 -15.16 -25.34
CA ARG A 70 14.45 -16.07 -24.25
C ARG A 70 15.60 -16.47 -23.33
N ASP A 71 16.75 -16.86 -23.89
CA ASP A 71 17.89 -17.33 -23.10
C ASP A 71 18.45 -16.24 -22.16
N THR A 72 18.41 -14.98 -22.61
CA THR A 72 18.78 -13.83 -21.79
C THR A 72 17.83 -13.66 -20.61
N ILE A 73 16.52 -13.82 -20.85
CA ILE A 73 15.47 -13.71 -19.84
C ILE A 73 15.60 -14.85 -18.81
N THR A 74 15.80 -16.10 -19.26
CA THR A 74 15.99 -17.27 -18.39
C THR A 74 17.21 -17.10 -17.49
N ARG A 75 18.35 -16.69 -18.06
CA ARG A 75 19.58 -16.45 -17.30
C ARG A 75 19.41 -15.33 -16.27
N PHE A 76 18.70 -14.26 -16.63
CA PHE A 76 18.39 -13.17 -15.70
C PHE A 76 17.55 -13.67 -14.52
N ARG A 77 16.52 -14.50 -14.76
CA ARG A 77 15.66 -15.05 -13.70
C ARG A 77 16.42 -15.96 -12.74
N GLY A 78 17.27 -16.85 -13.26
CA GLY A 78 18.08 -17.75 -12.45
C GLY A 78 19.05 -17.05 -11.48
N ARG A 79 19.32 -15.74 -11.67
CA ARG A 79 20.17 -14.94 -10.78
C ARG A 79 19.40 -14.09 -9.77
N ARG A 80 18.09 -13.87 -9.95
CA ARG A 80 17.32 -12.85 -9.22
C ARG A 80 16.81 -13.34 -7.85
N GLY A 81 16.86 -14.64 -7.56
CA GLY A 81 16.45 -15.22 -6.27
C GLY A 81 14.93 -15.17 -6.04
N GLY A 82 14.15 -15.37 -7.11
CA GLY A 82 12.68 -15.30 -7.09
C GLY A 82 12.11 -13.90 -7.30
N ALA A 83 10.81 -13.85 -7.61
CA ALA A 83 10.05 -12.60 -7.67
C ALA A 83 9.50 -12.20 -6.29
N PRO A 84 9.33 -10.90 -6.00
CA PRO A 84 8.62 -10.46 -4.80
C PRO A 84 7.23 -11.09 -4.73
N LYS A 85 6.85 -11.55 -3.53
CA LYS A 85 5.56 -12.19 -3.27
C LYS A 85 4.41 -11.20 -3.46
N ARG A 86 3.37 -11.66 -4.15
CA ARG A 86 2.19 -10.87 -4.52
C ARG A 86 1.01 -11.78 -4.87
N VAL A 87 -0.15 -11.17 -5.06
CA VAL A 87 -1.33 -11.79 -5.66
C VAL A 87 -1.75 -11.02 -6.91
N ILE A 88 -2.59 -11.64 -7.76
CA ILE A 88 -3.26 -10.95 -8.88
C ILE A 88 -4.62 -10.47 -8.39
N ASP A 89 -4.83 -9.15 -8.42
CA ASP A 89 -6.13 -8.53 -8.11
C ASP A 89 -7.11 -8.74 -9.27
N ALA A 90 -6.63 -8.61 -10.51
CA ALA A 90 -7.44 -8.74 -11.72
C ALA A 90 -6.57 -8.98 -12.96
N LEU A 91 -7.15 -9.64 -13.97
CA LEU A 91 -6.62 -9.71 -15.33
C LEU A 91 -7.49 -8.89 -16.28
N HIS A 92 -6.85 -8.14 -17.19
CA HIS A 92 -7.51 -7.49 -18.31
C HIS A 92 -7.00 -8.10 -19.60
N VAL A 93 -7.89 -8.70 -20.39
CA VAL A 93 -7.53 -9.38 -21.65
C VAL A 93 -8.06 -8.59 -22.84
N ARG A 94 -7.23 -8.39 -23.85
CA ARG A 94 -7.55 -7.75 -25.13
C ARG A 94 -7.13 -8.67 -26.27
N PRO A 95 -8.05 -9.48 -26.83
CA PRO A 95 -7.77 -10.25 -28.03
C PRO A 95 -7.42 -9.29 -29.19
N ILE A 96 -6.34 -9.61 -29.92
CA ILE A 96 -5.89 -8.86 -31.10
C ILE A 96 -6.20 -9.66 -32.38
N GLY A 97 -6.27 -10.99 -32.26
CA GLY A 97 -6.72 -11.93 -33.28
C GLY A 97 -6.85 -13.32 -32.66
N ASP A 98 -6.93 -14.35 -33.49
CA ASP A 98 -7.13 -15.75 -33.03
C ASP A 98 -5.92 -16.27 -32.25
N ASP A 99 -4.72 -15.83 -32.65
CA ASP A 99 -3.45 -16.29 -32.11
C ASP A 99 -2.70 -15.23 -31.31
N HIS A 100 -3.29 -14.07 -31.05
CA HIS A 100 -2.62 -12.99 -30.32
C HIS A 100 -3.54 -12.30 -29.33
N ALA A 101 -3.04 -12.08 -28.12
CA ALA A 101 -3.76 -11.34 -27.09
C ALA A 101 -2.82 -10.51 -26.24
N TRP A 102 -3.27 -9.31 -25.87
CA TRP A 102 -2.61 -8.53 -24.85
C TRP A 102 -3.28 -8.77 -23.49
N VAL A 103 -2.48 -9.05 -22.47
CA VAL A 103 -2.93 -9.32 -21.10
C VAL A 103 -2.26 -8.33 -20.17
N ALA A 104 -3.05 -7.68 -19.31
CA ALA A 104 -2.56 -6.89 -18.20
C ALA A 104 -3.01 -7.49 -16.87
N ALA A 105 -2.06 -7.89 -16.04
CA ALA A 105 -2.28 -8.31 -14.67
C ALA A 105 -2.07 -7.14 -13.72
N VAL A 106 -3.11 -6.79 -12.95
CA VAL A 106 -3.00 -5.90 -11.80
C VAL A 106 -2.56 -6.74 -10.61
N THR A 107 -1.44 -6.36 -10.00
CA THR A 107 -0.83 -7.15 -8.92
C THR A 107 -0.79 -6.37 -7.62
N ALA A 108 -1.00 -7.07 -6.51
CA ALA A 108 -0.89 -6.55 -5.16
C ALA A 108 0.26 -7.23 -4.41
N PRO A 109 1.43 -6.59 -4.30
CA PRO A 109 2.52 -7.09 -3.48
C PRO A 109 2.12 -7.21 -2.01
N LEU A 110 2.62 -8.24 -1.33
CA LEU A 110 2.33 -8.42 0.10
C LEU A 110 2.88 -7.26 0.95
N ALA A 111 3.94 -6.62 0.46
CA ALA A 111 4.52 -5.43 1.09
C ALA A 111 3.63 -4.18 0.94
N GLY A 112 2.60 -4.19 0.08
CA GLY A 112 1.73 -3.05 -0.24
C GLY A 112 1.99 -2.45 -1.62
N GLY A 113 1.08 -1.57 -2.04
CA GLY A 113 1.07 -0.93 -3.36
C GLY A 113 0.39 -1.76 -4.44
N ARG A 114 0.44 -1.23 -5.66
CA ARG A 114 -0.04 -1.90 -6.86
C ARG A 114 1.05 -1.93 -7.92
N GLY A 115 1.27 -3.10 -8.48
CA GLY A 115 2.12 -3.31 -9.65
C GLY A 115 1.29 -3.65 -10.87
N LEU A 116 1.89 -3.53 -12.05
CA LEU A 116 1.29 -3.89 -13.31
C LEU A 116 2.24 -4.79 -14.08
N VAL A 117 1.72 -5.89 -14.64
CA VAL A 117 2.44 -6.71 -15.62
C VAL A 117 1.64 -6.70 -16.90
N THR A 118 2.21 -6.17 -17.98
CA THR A 118 1.59 -6.20 -19.30
C THR A 118 2.35 -7.19 -20.18
N GLN A 119 1.62 -8.00 -20.94
CA GLN A 119 2.16 -9.08 -21.74
C GLN A 119 1.47 -9.12 -23.10
N LEU A 120 2.25 -9.30 -24.16
CA LEU A 120 1.76 -9.78 -25.44
C LEU A 120 1.94 -11.30 -25.45
N TRP A 121 0.83 -12.00 -25.62
CA TRP A 121 0.77 -13.44 -25.78
C TRP A 121 0.51 -13.80 -27.23
N GLU A 122 1.20 -14.83 -27.71
CA GLU A 122 1.04 -15.42 -29.03
C GLU A 122 0.81 -16.93 -28.91
N ARG A 123 -0.02 -17.50 -29.78
CA ARG A 123 -0.25 -18.94 -29.86
C ARG A 123 0.75 -19.56 -30.84
N GLN A 124 1.58 -20.48 -30.35
CA GLN A 124 2.55 -21.24 -31.14
C GLN A 124 2.41 -22.72 -30.82
N ASP A 125 2.26 -23.55 -31.86
CA ASP A 125 2.08 -25.00 -31.73
C ASP A 125 0.97 -25.40 -30.74
N GLY A 126 -0.13 -24.64 -30.74
CA GLY A 126 -1.28 -24.84 -29.86
C GLY A 126 -1.13 -24.30 -28.43
N ALA A 127 0.05 -23.81 -28.04
CA ALA A 127 0.32 -23.27 -26.70
C ALA A 127 0.47 -21.73 -26.72
N TRP A 128 -0.05 -21.07 -25.68
CA TRP A 128 0.17 -19.64 -25.47
C TRP A 128 1.56 -19.37 -24.90
N ARG A 129 2.28 -18.43 -25.52
CA ARG A 129 3.63 -18.01 -25.13
C ARG A 129 3.69 -16.49 -25.06
N ILE A 130 4.49 -15.97 -24.14
CA ILE A 130 4.76 -14.55 -23.95
C ILE A 130 5.80 -14.11 -24.97
N ALA A 131 5.39 -13.29 -25.93
CA ALA A 131 6.26 -12.65 -26.92
C ALA A 131 6.93 -11.39 -26.34
N ALA A 132 6.21 -10.65 -25.49
CA ALA A 132 6.73 -9.47 -24.81
C ALA A 132 6.13 -9.33 -23.42
N ALA A 133 6.93 -8.92 -22.43
CA ALA A 133 6.47 -8.60 -21.08
C ALA A 133 7.06 -7.29 -20.57
N HIS A 134 6.26 -6.47 -19.90
CA HIS A 134 6.72 -5.32 -19.13
C HIS A 134 6.22 -5.44 -17.69
N VAL A 135 7.11 -5.20 -16.74
CA VAL A 135 6.80 -5.22 -15.30
C VAL A 135 7.01 -3.82 -14.73
N SER A 136 5.93 -3.23 -14.23
CA SER A 136 5.96 -1.98 -13.46
C SER A 136 5.77 -2.31 -11.98
N ALA A 137 6.84 -2.14 -11.20
CA ALA A 137 6.78 -2.25 -9.75
C ALA A 137 5.99 -1.08 -9.13
N PRO A 138 5.51 -1.21 -7.88
CA PRO A 138 4.94 -0.07 -7.16
C PRO A 138 5.89 1.13 -7.14
N PRO A 139 5.37 2.37 -7.23
CA PRO A 139 6.19 3.57 -7.26
C PRO A 139 7.04 3.69 -5.99
N ARG A 140 8.27 4.18 -6.13
CA ARG A 140 9.19 4.41 -5.01
C ARG A 140 8.68 5.51 -4.07
N ALA A 141 9.17 5.50 -2.83
CA ALA A 141 8.80 6.42 -1.76
C ALA A 141 9.26 7.89 -1.94
N LEU A 142 9.54 8.35 -3.16
CA LEU A 142 10.04 9.70 -3.44
C LEU A 142 8.94 10.68 -3.89
N ASP A 143 7.67 10.33 -3.74
CA ASP A 143 6.55 11.20 -4.11
C ASP A 143 6.40 12.35 -3.09
N PRO A 144 6.64 13.62 -3.48
CA PRO A 144 6.54 14.77 -2.57
C PRO A 144 5.10 15.05 -2.12
N ARG A 145 4.10 14.46 -2.80
CA ARG A 145 2.71 14.51 -2.37
C ARG A 145 2.48 13.65 -1.13
N VAL A 146 3.29 12.60 -0.94
CA VAL A 146 3.22 11.67 0.20
C VAL A 146 4.17 12.10 1.29
N TRP A 147 5.39 12.49 0.93
CA TRP A 147 6.50 12.74 1.85
C TRP A 147 6.95 14.19 1.80
N ARG A 148 7.07 14.83 2.97
CA ARG A 148 7.84 16.07 3.11
C ARG A 148 9.33 15.77 3.18
N VAL A 149 9.69 14.74 3.95
CA VAL A 149 11.07 14.23 4.09
C VAL A 149 11.01 12.71 4.15
N VAL A 150 11.90 12.02 3.44
CA VAL A 150 12.01 10.55 3.45
C VAL A 150 13.48 10.15 3.57
N GLY A 151 13.76 9.09 4.32
CA GLY A 151 15.10 8.55 4.53
C GLY A 151 15.09 7.03 4.73
N GLU A 152 16.25 6.37 4.69
CA GLU A 152 16.39 4.90 4.77
C GLU A 152 17.36 4.45 5.89
N PRO A 153 16.90 4.44 7.16
CA PRO A 153 15.74 5.15 7.68
C PRO A 153 16.05 6.65 7.90
N LEU A 154 15.01 7.48 8.04
CA LEU A 154 15.17 8.89 8.45
C LEU A 154 15.63 8.98 9.92
N ILE A 155 15.01 8.19 10.79
CA ILE A 155 15.41 8.04 12.20
C ILE A 155 15.47 6.55 12.51
N ARG A 156 16.56 6.12 13.15
CA ARG A 156 16.73 4.72 13.59
C ARG A 156 15.93 4.45 14.86
N ALA A 157 15.58 3.18 15.07
CA ALA A 157 15.06 2.72 16.35
C ALA A 157 16.04 3.07 17.49
N SER A 158 15.52 3.41 18.67
CA SER A 158 16.35 3.73 19.84
C SER A 158 16.65 2.51 20.71
N ALA A 159 15.87 1.44 20.55
CA ALA A 159 16.07 0.15 21.18
C ALA A 159 15.44 -0.95 20.30
N SER A 160 15.79 -2.21 20.55
CA SER A 160 15.10 -3.36 19.97
C SER A 160 13.79 -3.67 20.71
N GLY A 161 12.81 -4.22 20.00
CA GLY A 161 11.53 -4.57 20.61
C GLY A 161 10.53 -5.22 19.64
N PRO A 162 9.24 -5.29 20.02
CA PRO A 162 8.21 -5.99 19.24
C PRO A 162 7.93 -5.36 17.86
N LEU A 163 8.45 -4.17 17.58
CA LEU A 163 8.33 -3.48 16.29
C LEU A 163 9.64 -3.51 15.49
N ASP A 164 10.59 -4.39 15.83
CA ASP A 164 11.84 -4.55 15.07
C ASP A 164 11.54 -4.82 13.59
N GLY A 165 12.18 -4.04 12.71
CA GLY A 165 11.96 -4.10 11.27
C GLY A 165 10.74 -3.31 10.76
N PHE A 166 9.93 -2.72 11.65
CA PHE A 166 8.79 -1.91 11.24
C PHE A 166 9.25 -0.49 10.90
N THR A 167 8.57 0.13 9.95
CA THR A 167 8.84 1.49 9.49
C THR A 167 7.63 2.40 9.69
N VAL A 168 7.85 3.64 10.12
CA VAL A 168 6.79 4.60 10.46
C VAL A 168 6.76 5.76 9.47
N ALA A 169 5.59 6.01 8.89
CA ALA A 169 5.24 7.26 8.21
C ALA A 169 4.62 8.23 9.23
N VAL A 170 5.32 9.31 9.56
CA VAL A 170 4.88 10.24 10.62
C VAL A 170 4.12 11.40 9.99
N LYS A 171 2.83 11.59 10.31
CA LYS A 171 2.07 12.77 9.85
C LYS A 171 2.79 14.05 10.25
N ASP A 172 2.84 15.04 9.36
CA ASP A 172 3.53 16.32 9.57
C ASP A 172 2.82 17.30 10.55
N VAL A 173 2.23 16.74 11.61
CA VAL A 173 1.73 17.45 12.80
C VAL A 173 2.35 16.90 14.08
N PHE A 174 3.14 15.82 13.99
CA PHE A 174 3.92 15.31 15.10
C PHE A 174 5.31 15.92 15.05
N ALA A 175 5.81 16.38 16.18
CA ALA A 175 7.18 16.80 16.34
C ALA A 175 8.13 15.63 16.05
N VAL A 176 9.16 15.90 15.26
CA VAL A 176 10.23 14.97 14.93
C VAL A 176 11.54 15.67 15.23
N GLU A 177 12.33 15.11 16.16
CA GLU A 177 13.55 15.73 16.66
C GLU A 177 14.51 16.12 15.53
N GLY A 178 14.95 17.37 15.54
CA GLY A 178 15.85 17.93 14.52
C GLY A 178 15.15 18.42 13.25
N PHE A 179 13.83 18.27 13.12
CA PHE A 179 13.07 18.74 11.96
C PHE A 179 12.03 19.80 12.35
N PRO A 180 11.84 20.85 11.54
CA PRO A 180 10.74 21.78 11.74
C PRO A 180 9.39 21.11 11.42
N LEU A 181 8.33 21.51 12.12
CA LEU A 181 6.96 21.05 11.89
C LEU A 181 6.33 21.84 10.73
N GLY A 182 5.79 21.14 9.72
CA GLY A 182 5.27 21.81 8.52
C GLY A 182 3.76 21.96 8.46
N ALA A 183 2.99 21.10 9.14
CA ALA A 183 1.52 21.11 9.13
C ALA A 183 0.88 21.12 7.73
N GLY A 184 1.61 20.68 6.70
CA GLY A 184 1.17 20.78 5.30
C GLY A 184 1.14 22.22 4.75
N VAL A 185 1.71 23.21 5.43
CA VAL A 185 1.64 24.63 5.06
C VAL A 185 3.05 25.21 4.84
N PRO A 186 3.45 25.54 3.58
CA PRO A 186 4.80 26.04 3.29
C PRO A 186 5.21 27.26 4.12
N ALA A 187 4.33 28.26 4.26
CA ALA A 187 4.62 29.48 5.02
C ALA A 187 4.78 29.21 6.53
N TYR A 188 4.08 28.22 7.06
CA TYR A 188 4.24 27.80 8.45
C TYR A 188 5.60 27.10 8.65
N LEU A 189 5.94 26.20 7.72
CA LEU A 189 7.22 25.48 7.72
C LEU A 189 8.42 26.43 7.62
N GLU A 190 8.34 27.48 6.79
CA GLU A 190 9.42 28.47 6.61
C GLU A 190 9.75 29.22 7.91
N GLY A 191 8.74 29.52 8.72
CA GLY A 191 8.92 30.18 10.02
C GLY A 191 9.22 29.22 11.19
N ALA A 192 9.11 27.90 10.97
CA ALA A 192 9.25 26.91 12.02
C ALA A 192 10.72 26.62 12.35
N ARG A 193 11.01 26.43 13.64
CA ARG A 193 12.33 25.98 14.10
C ARG A 193 12.33 24.45 14.22
N PRO A 194 13.50 23.80 14.10
CA PRO A 194 13.63 22.38 14.38
C PRO A 194 13.12 22.03 15.78
N GLU A 195 12.32 20.96 15.87
CA GLU A 195 11.78 20.48 17.14
C GLU A 195 12.91 19.88 18.00
N PRO A 196 13.01 20.24 19.29
CA PRO A 196 14.08 19.75 20.17
C PRO A 196 13.85 18.32 20.64
N ARG A 197 12.65 17.77 20.43
CA ARG A 197 12.26 16.43 20.87
C ARG A 197 11.12 15.90 20.02
N SER A 198 11.17 14.61 19.69
CA SER A 198 10.08 13.91 19.02
C SER A 198 8.84 13.76 19.91
N ALA A 199 7.65 13.79 19.31
CA ALA A 199 6.37 13.57 19.98
C ALA A 199 6.37 12.29 20.83
N ALA A 200 5.68 12.29 21.97
CA ALA A 200 5.70 11.17 22.90
C ALA A 200 5.24 9.85 22.27
N SER A 201 4.19 9.90 21.45
CA SER A 201 3.67 8.77 20.68
C SER A 201 4.67 8.23 19.66
N LEU A 202 5.45 9.10 19.00
CA LEU A 202 6.51 8.67 18.09
C LEU A 202 7.66 8.00 18.86
N ARG A 203 8.09 8.59 19.98
CA ARG A 203 9.15 8.01 20.83
C ARG A 203 8.78 6.62 21.33
N ALA A 204 7.52 6.37 21.65
CA ALA A 204 7.05 5.05 22.08
C ALA A 204 7.25 3.98 21.00
N LEU A 205 6.92 4.29 19.73
CA LEU A 205 7.16 3.38 18.60
C LEU A 205 8.66 3.14 18.37
N ILE A 206 9.47 4.20 18.41
CA ILE A 206 10.92 4.13 18.20
C ILE A 206 11.61 3.31 19.30
N ALA A 207 11.16 3.45 20.54
CA ALA A 207 11.65 2.67 21.68
C ALA A 207 11.22 1.19 21.63
N ALA A 208 10.17 0.87 20.87
CA ALA A 208 9.68 -0.49 20.69
C ALA A 208 10.30 -1.20 19.47
N GLY A 209 11.29 -0.62 18.79
CA GLY A 209 11.99 -1.25 17.65
C GLY A 209 11.71 -0.65 16.27
N ALA A 210 10.72 0.26 16.17
CA ALA A 210 10.37 0.84 14.88
C ALA A 210 11.37 1.91 14.44
N SER A 211 11.63 1.99 13.13
CA SER A 211 12.39 3.09 12.52
C SER A 211 11.45 4.08 11.80
N VAL A 212 11.83 5.34 11.67
CA VAL A 212 11.05 6.33 10.92
C VAL A 212 11.47 6.29 9.47
N ARG A 213 10.51 6.03 8.58
CA ARG A 213 10.70 6.13 7.13
C ARG A 213 10.77 7.58 6.69
N GLY A 214 9.88 8.41 7.21
CA GLY A 214 9.79 9.80 6.79
C GLY A 214 8.71 10.59 7.52
N ILE A 215 8.72 11.88 7.25
CA ILE A 215 7.67 12.81 7.63
C ILE A 215 6.73 12.96 6.44
N ALA A 216 5.49 12.55 6.62
CA ALA A 216 4.48 12.43 5.58
C ALA A 216 3.54 13.64 5.58
N GLN A 217 3.14 14.05 4.38
CA GLN A 217 2.25 15.19 4.16
C GLN A 217 0.89 15.01 4.85
N THR A 218 0.23 16.14 5.10
CA THR A 218 -1.09 16.23 5.70
C THR A 218 -1.92 17.28 4.95
N ASP A 219 -3.24 17.23 5.11
CA ASP A 219 -4.04 18.42 4.86
C ASP A 219 -3.59 19.55 5.80
N GLN A 220 -3.66 20.79 5.30
CA GLN A 220 -3.19 21.99 6.01
C GLN A 220 -3.79 22.09 7.40
N PHE A 221 -2.94 22.18 8.43
CA PHE A 221 -3.32 22.19 9.85
C PHE A 221 -4.24 21.04 10.28
N ALA A 222 -4.19 19.91 9.56
CA ALA A 222 -5.12 18.80 9.71
C ALA A 222 -6.61 19.14 9.46
N TYR A 223 -6.93 20.32 8.91
CA TYR A 223 -8.30 20.85 8.78
C TYR A 223 -8.93 20.55 7.41
N SER A 224 -9.06 19.27 7.11
CA SER A 224 -9.81 18.73 5.96
C SER A 224 -9.90 17.20 6.11
N ILE A 225 -10.72 16.58 5.26
CA ILE A 225 -10.87 15.13 5.17
C ILE A 225 -10.63 14.59 3.77
N ALA A 226 -10.16 15.44 2.84
CA ALA A 226 -10.04 15.09 1.44
C ALA A 226 -8.65 14.58 1.06
N GLY A 227 -7.59 14.92 1.81
CA GLY A 227 -6.22 14.63 1.40
C GLY A 227 -5.70 15.55 0.29
N ARG A 228 -6.36 16.69 0.05
CA ARG A 228 -5.98 17.67 -0.96
C ARG A 228 -5.17 18.79 -0.31
N ASN A 229 -3.92 18.96 -0.75
CA ASN A 229 -3.09 20.09 -0.38
C ASN A 229 -2.79 20.97 -1.60
N ALA A 230 -3.10 22.26 -1.53
CA ALA A 230 -2.89 23.17 -2.66
C ALA A 230 -1.42 23.37 -3.03
N ALA A 231 -0.51 23.27 -2.05
CA ALA A 231 0.92 23.45 -2.27
C ALA A 231 1.63 22.13 -2.62
N TYR A 232 1.27 21.05 -1.93
CA TYR A 232 1.96 19.77 -2.05
C TYR A 232 1.24 18.74 -2.91
N GLY A 233 0.02 19.02 -3.36
CA GLY A 233 -0.80 18.11 -4.16
C GLY A 233 -1.61 17.11 -3.33
N THR A 234 -2.13 16.08 -4.00
CA THR A 234 -2.94 15.01 -3.38
C THR A 234 -2.16 13.69 -3.44
N PRO A 235 -1.89 13.01 -2.31
CA PRO A 235 -1.29 11.68 -2.33
C PRO A 235 -2.13 10.71 -3.15
N PRO A 236 -1.50 9.77 -3.88
CA PRO A 236 -2.22 8.76 -4.66
C PRO A 236 -3.07 7.85 -3.76
N ASN A 237 -4.21 7.42 -4.27
CA ASN A 237 -5.02 6.35 -3.71
C ASN A 237 -4.80 5.08 -4.56
N PRO A 238 -4.05 4.07 -4.05
CA PRO A 238 -3.81 2.85 -4.82
C PRO A 238 -5.06 1.97 -4.93
N ALA A 239 -6.03 2.06 -4.00
CA ALA A 239 -7.27 1.30 -4.06
C ALA A 239 -8.16 1.76 -5.21
N VAL A 240 -8.24 3.08 -5.44
CA VAL A 240 -9.02 3.69 -6.53
C VAL A 240 -8.17 4.76 -7.25
N PRO A 241 -7.47 4.38 -8.35
CA PRO A 241 -6.63 5.31 -9.10
C PRO A 241 -7.38 6.57 -9.57
N GLY A 242 -6.80 7.74 -9.35
CA GLY A 242 -7.39 9.04 -9.71
C GLY A 242 -8.38 9.59 -8.68
N ALA A 243 -8.85 8.78 -7.72
CA ALA A 243 -9.64 9.27 -6.59
C ALA A 243 -8.75 9.96 -5.55
N ILE A 244 -9.39 10.71 -4.66
CA ILE A 244 -8.71 11.30 -3.50
C ILE A 244 -8.27 10.22 -2.50
N SER A 245 -7.18 10.49 -1.77
CA SER A 245 -6.65 9.60 -0.73
C SER A 245 -7.46 9.63 0.56
N GLY A 246 -8.31 10.65 0.76
CA GLY A 246 -8.89 10.96 2.05
C GLY A 246 -7.87 11.63 2.98
N GLY A 247 -8.33 12.20 4.07
CA GLY A 247 -7.48 12.97 4.97
C GLY A 247 -8.10 13.18 6.35
N SER A 248 -7.47 13.95 7.23
CA SER A 248 -6.23 14.72 6.96
C SER A 248 -4.92 13.94 7.02
N SER A 249 -4.91 12.68 7.45
CA SER A 249 -3.70 11.85 7.52
C SER A 249 -3.37 11.18 6.16
N SER A 250 -3.41 11.97 5.10
CA SER A 250 -3.38 11.53 3.71
C SER A 250 -2.03 10.93 3.30
N GLY A 251 -0.92 11.57 3.66
CA GLY A 251 0.44 11.07 3.44
C GLY A 251 0.70 9.73 4.17
N PRO A 252 0.49 9.62 5.50
CA PRO A 252 0.64 8.36 6.21
C PRO A 252 -0.21 7.22 5.64
N ALA A 253 -1.47 7.49 5.27
CA ALA A 253 -2.33 6.48 4.66
C ALA A 253 -1.79 6.01 3.30
N ALA A 254 -1.42 6.94 2.42
CA ALA A 254 -0.85 6.60 1.12
C ALA A 254 0.50 5.85 1.25
N ALA A 255 1.35 6.25 2.19
CA ALA A 255 2.61 5.57 2.48
C ALA A 255 2.40 4.11 2.92
N VAL A 256 1.42 3.85 3.79
CA VAL A 256 1.09 2.49 4.23
C VAL A 256 0.43 1.70 3.10
N ALA A 257 -0.54 2.27 2.40
CA ALA A 257 -1.25 1.60 1.31
C ALA A 257 -0.31 1.24 0.15
N MET A 258 0.69 2.07 -0.13
CA MET A 258 1.69 1.82 -1.16
C MET A 258 2.87 0.94 -0.71
N GLY A 259 2.90 0.50 0.55
CA GLY A 259 3.97 -0.34 1.08
C GLY A 259 5.28 0.40 1.39
N HIS A 260 5.26 1.73 1.43
CA HIS A 260 6.43 2.54 1.76
C HIS A 260 6.72 2.56 3.26
N ALA A 261 5.70 2.35 4.09
CA ALA A 261 5.82 2.22 5.53
C ALA A 261 4.94 1.07 6.06
N THR A 262 5.29 0.53 7.23
CA THR A 262 4.49 -0.49 7.93
C THR A 262 3.36 0.14 8.74
N ILE A 263 3.65 1.27 9.41
CA ILE A 263 2.73 1.99 10.29
C ILE A 263 2.62 3.45 9.83
N GLY A 264 1.41 3.96 9.71
CA GLY A 264 1.13 5.39 9.57
C GLY A 264 0.75 5.97 10.92
N LEU A 265 1.61 6.83 11.51
CA LEU A 265 1.29 7.55 12.74
C LEU A 265 0.45 8.79 12.39
N ALA A 266 -0.75 8.86 12.95
CA ALA A 266 -1.79 9.75 12.48
C ALA A 266 -2.61 10.38 13.62
N THR A 267 -3.36 11.43 13.28
CA THR A 267 -4.32 12.08 14.19
C THR A 267 -5.73 12.00 13.64
N ASP A 268 -6.73 11.95 14.51
CA ASP A 268 -8.16 11.98 14.17
C ASP A 268 -8.91 12.91 15.12
N THR A 269 -9.42 14.00 14.54
CA THR A 269 -10.28 14.99 15.22
C THR A 269 -11.73 14.82 14.75
N ALA A 270 -11.92 14.76 13.42
CA ALA A 270 -13.24 14.66 12.78
C ALA A 270 -13.36 13.44 11.82
N GLY A 271 -12.36 12.56 11.77
CA GLY A 271 -12.31 11.44 10.82
C GLY A 271 -10.93 11.19 10.20
N SER A 272 -9.90 11.93 10.61
CA SER A 272 -8.62 11.98 9.90
C SER A 272 -7.76 10.71 9.93
N ILE A 273 -8.16 9.68 10.68
CA ILE A 273 -7.64 8.31 10.54
C ILE A 273 -8.65 7.46 9.78
N ARG A 274 -9.91 7.48 10.20
CA ARG A 274 -10.96 6.57 9.71
C ARG A 274 -11.30 6.77 8.24
N ILE A 275 -11.35 8.01 7.76
CA ILE A 275 -11.68 8.35 6.36
C ILE A 275 -10.59 7.86 5.39
N PRO A 276 -9.31 8.25 5.52
CA PRO A 276 -8.28 7.76 4.63
C PRO A 276 -8.06 6.24 4.77
N ALA A 277 -8.33 5.65 5.94
CA ALA A 277 -8.32 4.20 6.08
C ALA A 277 -9.39 3.53 5.21
N SER A 278 -10.63 4.00 5.31
CA SER A 278 -11.75 3.49 4.50
C SER A 278 -11.49 3.63 3.00
N TYR A 279 -10.98 4.78 2.56
CA TYR A 279 -10.78 5.06 1.14
C TYR A 279 -9.66 4.22 0.50
N GLN A 280 -8.72 3.73 1.31
CA GLN A 280 -7.53 3.02 0.83
C GLN A 280 -7.48 1.56 1.26
N GLY A 281 -8.54 1.04 1.88
CA GLY A 281 -8.63 -0.36 2.31
C GLY A 281 -7.66 -0.70 3.45
N LEU A 282 -7.46 0.22 4.39
CA LEU A 282 -6.55 0.04 5.53
C LEU A 282 -7.30 -0.20 6.83
N TRP A 283 -6.60 -0.79 7.79
CA TRP A 283 -6.99 -0.77 9.19
C TRP A 283 -6.64 0.60 9.78
N GLY A 284 -7.62 1.27 10.38
CA GLY A 284 -7.44 2.57 11.03
C GLY A 284 -8.05 2.60 12.41
N LEU A 285 -7.25 2.91 13.43
CA LEU A 285 -7.72 3.04 14.82
C LEU A 285 -7.66 4.48 15.30
N ARG A 286 -8.83 5.10 15.47
CA ARG A 286 -8.99 6.26 16.34
C ARG A 286 -9.05 5.75 17.79
N THR A 287 -8.11 6.16 18.63
CA THR A 287 -8.08 5.76 20.04
C THR A 287 -9.14 6.50 20.87
N THR A 288 -9.43 5.98 22.07
CA THR A 288 -10.15 6.76 23.09
C THR A 288 -9.37 8.04 23.38
N HIS A 289 -10.08 9.16 23.58
CA HIS A 289 -9.42 10.43 23.88
C HIS A 289 -8.52 10.31 25.13
N GLY A 290 -7.28 10.79 25.02
CA GLY A 290 -6.26 10.68 26.06
C GLY A 290 -5.58 9.30 26.20
N ALA A 291 -5.99 8.28 25.44
CA ALA A 291 -5.38 6.94 25.53
C ALA A 291 -3.91 6.91 25.08
N VAL A 292 -3.55 7.81 24.18
CA VAL A 292 -2.19 8.02 23.67
C VAL A 292 -1.86 9.50 23.81
N SER A 293 -0.67 9.80 24.33
CA SER A 293 -0.23 11.18 24.55
C SER A 293 -0.19 11.99 23.24
N THR A 294 -0.75 13.19 23.29
CA THR A 294 -0.67 14.23 22.26
C THR A 294 0.50 15.19 22.51
N GLU A 295 1.39 14.91 23.48
CA GLU A 295 2.60 15.70 23.70
C GLU A 295 3.47 15.75 22.43
N GLY A 296 3.78 16.96 21.98
CA GLY A 296 4.52 17.21 20.74
C GLY A 296 3.67 17.05 19.47
N VAL A 297 2.33 17.07 19.58
CA VAL A 297 1.42 17.12 18.43
C VAL A 297 0.87 18.54 18.29
N LEU A 298 0.98 19.14 17.09
CA LEU A 298 0.36 20.41 16.78
C LEU A 298 -1.18 20.25 16.87
N PRO A 299 -1.87 20.99 17.75
CA PRO A 299 -3.30 20.80 17.98
C PRO A 299 -4.15 21.37 16.84
N LEU A 300 -5.29 20.73 16.59
CA LEU A 300 -6.38 21.29 15.79
C LEU A 300 -7.55 21.68 16.70
N ALA A 301 -8.06 20.71 17.46
CA ALA A 301 -9.11 20.92 18.46
C ALA A 301 -8.85 19.99 19.66
N PRO A 302 -8.12 20.45 20.70
CA PRO A 302 -7.59 19.58 21.76
C PRO A 302 -8.62 18.68 22.46
N SER A 303 -9.88 19.13 22.58
CA SER A 303 -10.96 18.33 23.17
C SER A 303 -11.42 17.15 22.30
N PHE A 304 -10.99 17.08 21.04
CA PHE A 304 -11.35 16.05 20.08
C PHE A 304 -10.14 15.32 19.49
N ASP A 305 -8.96 15.94 19.54
CA ASP A 305 -7.74 15.40 18.96
C ASP A 305 -7.34 14.08 19.62
N THR A 306 -7.13 13.06 18.79
CA THR A 306 -6.63 11.74 19.20
C THR A 306 -5.47 11.31 18.31
N VAL A 307 -4.55 10.55 18.87
CA VAL A 307 -3.47 9.87 18.13
C VAL A 307 -3.90 8.43 17.84
N GLY A 308 -3.52 7.93 16.67
CA GLY A 308 -3.72 6.53 16.34
C GLY A 308 -2.91 6.12 15.12
N TRP A 309 -3.30 5.00 14.51
CA TRP A 309 -2.48 4.34 13.50
C TRP A 309 -3.29 3.89 12.30
N LEU A 310 -2.58 3.79 11.18
CA LEU A 310 -3.01 3.21 9.92
C LEU A 310 -2.07 2.03 9.60
N THR A 311 -2.62 0.85 9.29
CA THR A 311 -1.85 -0.36 8.97
C THR A 311 -2.55 -1.17 7.88
N ARG A 312 -1.83 -2.11 7.24
CA ARG A 312 -2.42 -3.02 6.23
C ARG A 312 -3.11 -4.24 6.85
N ASP A 313 -2.76 -4.59 8.08
CA ASP A 313 -3.31 -5.73 8.81
C ASP A 313 -3.53 -5.39 10.30
N GLY A 314 -4.39 -6.20 10.93
CA GLY A 314 -4.75 -6.04 12.34
C GLY A 314 -3.63 -6.40 13.32
N GLU A 315 -2.71 -7.30 12.95
CA GLU A 315 -1.60 -7.71 13.82
C GLU A 315 -0.62 -6.55 14.04
N THR A 316 -0.24 -5.87 12.95
CA THR A 316 0.56 -4.65 12.96
C THR A 316 -0.14 -3.55 13.76
N LEU A 317 -1.46 -3.41 13.62
CA LEU A 317 -2.25 -2.42 14.37
C LEU A 317 -2.17 -2.68 15.88
N VAL A 318 -2.36 -3.94 16.28
CA VAL A 318 -2.28 -4.37 17.67
C VAL A 318 -0.87 -4.17 18.22
N ALA A 319 0.17 -4.47 17.45
CA ALA A 319 1.55 -4.25 17.84
C ALA A 319 1.84 -2.76 18.09
N ALA A 320 1.42 -1.88 17.16
CA ALA A 320 1.56 -0.43 17.31
C ALA A 320 0.81 0.10 18.54
N ALA A 321 -0.43 -0.37 18.74
CA ALA A 321 -1.24 0.01 19.89
C ALA A 321 -0.59 -0.42 21.21
N ARG A 322 -0.11 -1.66 21.32
CA ARG A 322 0.58 -2.16 22.53
C ARG A 322 1.86 -1.39 22.85
N ALA A 323 2.57 -0.90 21.84
CA ALA A 323 3.79 -0.12 22.03
C ALA A 323 3.53 1.31 22.55
N SER A 324 2.31 1.85 22.37
CA SER A 324 2.04 3.28 22.54
C SER A 324 0.89 3.63 23.48
N VAL A 325 -0.02 2.69 23.76
CA VAL A 325 -1.10 2.87 24.75
C VAL A 325 -0.56 2.55 26.13
N ASP A 326 -0.62 3.51 27.04
CA ASP A 326 -0.32 3.26 28.45
C ASP A 326 -1.50 2.53 29.09
N ALA A 327 -1.37 1.20 29.24
CA ALA A 327 -2.38 0.35 29.85
C ALA A 327 -2.74 0.75 31.28
N ALA A 328 -1.82 1.37 32.04
CA ALA A 328 -2.09 1.80 33.40
C ALA A 328 -2.95 3.08 33.45
N ALA A 329 -2.87 3.91 32.41
CA ALA A 329 -3.67 5.12 32.25
C ALA A 329 -5.08 4.86 31.67
N GLN A 330 -5.36 3.64 31.20
CA GLN A 330 -6.65 3.32 30.59
C GLN A 330 -7.72 2.99 31.63
N LEU A 331 -8.91 3.56 31.44
CA LEU A 331 -10.09 3.18 32.21
C LEU A 331 -10.43 1.71 31.91
N ARG A 332 -10.46 0.89 32.96
CA ARG A 332 -11.05 -0.45 32.85
C ARG A 332 -12.56 -0.27 32.67
N VAL A 333 -13.07 -0.63 31.50
CA VAL A 333 -14.51 -0.75 31.30
C VAL A 333 -14.98 -1.87 32.23
N GLY A 334 -15.68 -1.51 33.31
CA GLY A 334 -16.41 -2.50 34.10
C GLY A 334 -17.40 -3.20 33.17
N ALA A 335 -17.42 -4.54 33.19
CA ALA A 335 -18.04 -5.45 32.22
C ALA A 335 -19.54 -5.20 31.92
N ARG A 336 -19.88 -4.06 31.32
CA ARG A 336 -21.18 -3.73 30.78
C ARG A 336 -21.00 -3.46 29.30
N LEU A 337 -20.89 -4.56 28.56
CA LEU A 337 -21.12 -4.56 27.13
C LEU A 337 -22.62 -4.31 26.93
N VAL A 338 -22.99 -3.13 26.43
CA VAL A 338 -24.36 -2.90 25.95
C VAL A 338 -24.36 -3.24 24.48
N THR A 339 -24.75 -4.46 24.14
CA THR A 339 -25.06 -4.83 22.76
C THR A 339 -26.46 -4.31 22.45
N ALA A 340 -26.58 -3.23 21.69
CA ALA A 340 -27.85 -2.88 21.07
C ALA A 340 -28.08 -3.84 19.91
N ALA A 341 -28.97 -4.82 20.05
CA ALA A 341 -29.29 -5.80 19.01
C ALA A 341 -29.62 -5.13 17.66
N ALA A 342 -30.26 -3.96 17.70
CA ALA A 342 -30.58 -3.15 16.52
C ALA A 342 -29.35 -2.69 15.70
N LEU A 343 -28.15 -2.59 16.30
CA LEU A 343 -26.91 -2.26 15.58
C LEU A 343 -26.21 -3.49 14.99
N ALA A 344 -26.57 -4.70 15.43
CA ALA A 344 -26.01 -5.96 14.92
C ALA A 344 -26.80 -6.49 13.71
N GLU A 345 -28.09 -6.18 13.62
CA GLU A 345 -28.98 -6.65 12.56
C GLU A 345 -28.89 -5.83 11.25
N SER A 346 -28.19 -4.69 11.23
CA SER A 346 -28.00 -3.88 10.01
C SER A 346 -26.81 -4.32 9.15
N ALA A 347 -26.22 -5.49 9.42
CA ALA A 347 -25.03 -6.02 8.75
C ALA A 347 -25.27 -7.33 7.99
N THR A 348 -26.52 -7.66 7.66
CA THR A 348 -26.90 -8.73 6.73
C THR A 348 -27.52 -8.18 5.48
#